data_AF-A0A4V6MVC3-F1
#
_entry.id   AF-A0A4V6MVC3-F1
#
_cell.length_a   1.000
_cell.length_b   1.000
_cell.length_c   1.000
_cell.angle_alpha   90.00
_cell.angle_beta   90.00
_cell.angle_gamma   90.00
#
_symmetry.space_group_name_H-M   'P 1'
#
loop_
_entity.id
_entity.type
_entity.pdbx_description
1 polymer ?
#
loop_
_entity_poly.entity_id
_entity_poly.type
_entity_poly.pdbx_seq_one_letter_code
_entity_poly.pdbx_strand_id
1 'polypeptide(L)'
;GRNSLTETDKLILDISKLIKEDFLQQNGYSSYDRFCPFVKTRLMLKNIIKYFELAYSVIVDSNSLTTWDEIRKKTNEVFLKLMKMKFIYHENDSEIEDELTSLKNEIDSAFNELDDI
;
A
#
# COMPACT_ATOMS: atom_id res chain seq x y z
N GLY A 1 24.67 -5.02 1.40
CA GLY A 1 23.63 -5.47 0.44
C GLY A 1 22.27 -5.42 1.11
N ARG A 2 21.16 -5.70 0.42
CA ARG A 2 19.80 -5.62 1.02
C ARG A 2 19.64 -6.47 2.29
N ASN A 3 20.37 -7.59 2.38
CA ASN A 3 20.37 -8.47 3.55
C ASN A 3 21.07 -7.89 4.80
N SER A 4 21.76 -6.75 4.67
CA SER A 4 22.45 -6.06 5.77
C SER A 4 21.61 -4.95 6.40
N LEU A 5 20.40 -4.72 5.88
CA LEU A 5 19.50 -3.65 6.32
C LEU A 5 18.62 -4.13 7.47
N THR A 6 18.23 -3.19 8.34
CA THR A 6 17.20 -3.46 9.35
C THR A 6 15.86 -3.74 8.67
N GLU A 7 14.96 -4.46 9.34
CA GLU A 7 13.61 -4.75 8.79
C GLU A 7 12.85 -3.45 8.48
N THR A 8 13.01 -2.44 9.33
CA THR A 8 12.49 -1.08 9.13
C THR A 8 13.04 -0.42 7.86
N ASP A 9 14.35 -0.52 7.60
CA ASP A 9 14.95 0.05 6.39
C ASP A 9 14.44 -0.66 5.12
N LYS A 10 14.26 -1.99 5.18
CA LYS A 10 13.69 -2.75 4.07
C LYS A 10 12.26 -2.31 3.77
N LEU A 11 11.43 -2.12 4.80
CA LEU A 11 10.08 -1.57 4.68
C LEU A 11 10.11 -0.17 4.02
N ILE A 12 10.94 0.74 4.52
CA ILE A 12 11.04 2.11 4.00
C ILE A 12 11.43 2.10 2.52
N LEU A 13 12.39 1.26 2.11
CA LEU A 13 12.81 1.17 0.70
C LEU A 13 11.69 0.68 -0.21
N ASP A 14 10.93 -0.33 0.23
CA ASP A 14 9.84 -0.88 -0.57
C ASP A 14 8.66 0.09 -0.70
N ILE A 15 8.30 0.79 0.38
CA ILE A 15 7.26 1.83 0.35
C ILE A 15 7.73 3.04 -0.44
N SER A 16 9.00 3.43 -0.35
CA SER A 16 9.57 4.49 -1.18
C SER A 16 9.50 4.14 -2.66
N LYS A 17 9.76 2.87 -3.01
CA LYS A 17 9.62 2.38 -4.39
C LYS A 17 8.16 2.43 -4.85
N LEU A 18 7.22 1.97 -4.03
CA LEU A 18 5.77 2.05 -4.30
C LEU A 18 5.34 3.51 -4.56
N ILE A 19 5.75 4.45 -3.70
CA ILE A 19 5.42 5.87 -3.89
C ILE A 19 6.01 6.39 -5.21
N LYS A 20 7.27 6.07 -5.51
CA LYS A 20 7.94 6.56 -6.72
C LYS A 20 7.34 5.99 -8.01
N GLU A 21 6.98 4.71 -8.04
CA GLU A 21 6.58 4.00 -9.27
C GLU A 21 5.06 3.96 -9.49
N ASP A 22 4.28 3.96 -8.41
CA ASP A 22 2.83 3.73 -8.48
C ASP A 22 1.97 4.90 -7.99
N PHE A 23 2.56 5.91 -7.33
CA PHE A 23 1.86 7.13 -6.93
C PHE A 23 2.34 8.38 -7.69
N LEU A 24 3.65 8.61 -7.75
CA LEU A 24 4.22 9.83 -8.37
C LEU A 24 4.35 9.73 -9.89
N GLN A 25 4.58 8.54 -10.43
CA GLN A 25 4.69 8.33 -11.87
C GLN A 25 3.29 8.24 -12.50
N GLN A 26 2.92 9.27 -13.25
CA GLN A 26 1.67 9.31 -14.01
C GLN A 26 1.93 9.21 -15.51
N ASN A 27 1.14 8.40 -16.20
CA ASN A 27 1.18 8.32 -17.67
C ASN A 27 0.13 9.23 -18.30
N GLY A 28 0.55 10.44 -18.70
CA GLY A 28 -0.31 11.44 -19.32
C GLY A 28 -0.98 11.03 -20.65
N TYR A 29 -0.52 9.95 -21.30
CA TYR A 29 -1.15 9.41 -22.50
C TYR A 29 -2.25 8.37 -22.22
N SER A 30 -2.36 7.90 -20.96
CA SER A 30 -3.33 6.85 -20.60
C SER A 30 -4.70 7.43 -20.26
N SER A 31 -5.77 6.69 -20.57
CA SER A 31 -7.15 7.11 -20.27
C SER A 31 -7.43 7.20 -18.75
N TYR A 32 -6.77 6.37 -17.95
CA TYR A 32 -6.97 6.26 -16.50
C TYR A 32 -6.09 7.19 -15.65
N ASP A 33 -5.07 7.82 -16.26
CA ASP A 33 -4.04 8.62 -15.55
C ASP A 33 -3.73 9.96 -16.23
N ARG A 34 -4.45 10.32 -17.30
CA ARG A 34 -4.32 11.63 -17.97
C ARG A 34 -4.74 12.79 -17.06
N PHE A 35 -5.75 12.55 -16.22
CA PHE A 35 -6.22 13.48 -15.20
C PHE A 35 -6.64 12.67 -13.98
N CYS A 36 -5.87 12.77 -12.90
CA CYS A 36 -6.16 12.07 -11.65
C CYS A 36 -7.06 12.95 -10.76
N PRO A 37 -8.30 12.53 -10.45
CA PRO A 37 -9.15 13.26 -9.53
C PRO A 37 -8.48 13.46 -8.16
N PHE A 38 -8.78 14.57 -7.50
CA PHE A 38 -8.21 14.85 -6.18
C PHE A 38 -8.61 13.79 -5.14
N VAL A 39 -9.85 13.30 -5.22
CA VAL A 39 -10.38 12.23 -4.38
C VAL A 39 -9.52 10.97 -4.50
N LYS A 40 -9.26 10.51 -5.74
CA LYS A 40 -8.38 9.38 -6.03
C LYS A 40 -6.98 9.58 -5.43
N THR A 41 -6.35 10.72 -5.70
CA THR A 41 -5.01 11.04 -5.19
C THR A 41 -4.94 10.98 -3.66
N ARG A 42 -5.92 11.60 -2.98
CA ARG A 42 -5.99 11.64 -1.51
C ARG A 42 -6.14 10.24 -0.92
N LEU A 43 -7.02 9.42 -1.49
CA LEU A 43 -7.31 8.08 -0.98
C LEU A 43 -6.16 7.10 -1.27
N MET A 44 -5.53 7.18 -2.44
CA MET A 44 -4.32 6.41 -2.75
C MET A 44 -3.21 6.65 -1.72
N LEU A 45 -2.91 7.92 -1.43
CA LEU A 45 -1.89 8.26 -0.46
C LEU A 45 -2.26 7.77 0.95
N LYS A 46 -3.53 7.92 1.34
CA LYS A 46 -4.04 7.44 2.63
C LYS A 46 -3.86 5.93 2.79
N ASN A 47 -4.13 5.15 1.75
CA ASN A 47 -3.97 3.69 1.79
C ASN A 47 -2.49 3.28 1.88
N ILE A 48 -1.58 3.97 1.17
CA ILE A 48 -0.13 3.72 1.27
C ILE A 48 0.37 4.01 2.68
N ILE A 49 0.00 5.16 3.26
CA ILE A 49 0.40 5.55 4.62
C ILE A 49 -0.13 4.53 5.63
N LYS A 50 -1.41 4.16 5.53
CA LYS A 50 -2.05 3.20 6.43
C LYS A 50 -1.35 1.84 6.40
N TYR A 51 -1.01 1.34 5.21
CA TYR A 51 -0.24 0.10 5.07
C TYR A 51 1.14 0.21 5.73
N PHE A 52 1.85 1.33 5.52
CA PHE A 52 3.16 1.56 6.13
C PHE A 52 3.08 1.60 7.67
N GLU A 53 2.10 2.32 8.24
CA GLU A 53 1.92 2.43 9.69
C GLU A 53 1.65 1.07 10.34
N LEU A 54 0.79 0.24 9.73
CA LEU A 54 0.51 -1.11 10.21
C LEU A 54 1.74 -2.00 10.13
N ALA A 55 2.42 -2.03 8.98
CA ALA A 55 3.64 -2.82 8.80
C ALA A 55 4.75 -2.38 9.77
N TYR A 56 4.92 -1.08 9.98
CA TYR A 56 5.89 -0.53 10.91
C TYR A 56 5.56 -0.93 12.36
N SER A 57 4.29 -0.87 12.75
CA SER A 57 3.83 -1.30 14.08
C SER A 57 4.17 -2.76 14.35
N VAL A 58 3.90 -3.66 13.38
CA VAL A 58 4.20 -5.10 13.50
C VAL A 58 5.70 -5.38 13.61
N ILE A 59 6.54 -4.61 12.92
CA ILE A 59 8.01 -4.77 12.97
C ILE A 59 8.59 -4.24 14.30
N VAL A 60 8.02 -3.15 14.82
CA VAL A 60 8.53 -2.51 16.04
C VAL A 60 8.01 -3.18 17.31
N ASP A 61 6.88 -3.89 17.24
CA ASP A 61 6.38 -4.65 18.39
C ASP A 61 7.43 -5.67 18.86
N SER A 62 7.91 -5.50 20.09
CA SER A 62 9.07 -6.19 20.63
C SER A 62 8.87 -7.70 20.82
N ASN A 63 7.63 -8.19 20.71
CA ASN A 63 7.30 -9.61 20.77
C ASN A 63 7.28 -10.28 19.39
N SER A 64 7.26 -9.50 18.31
CA SER A 64 7.18 -9.96 16.94
C SER A 64 8.59 -10.30 16.44
N LEU A 65 8.90 -11.58 16.26
CA LEU A 65 10.07 -12.04 15.48
C LEU A 65 9.83 -11.93 13.97
N THR A 66 8.76 -11.23 13.55
CA THR A 66 8.29 -11.21 12.17
C THR A 66 9.18 -10.33 11.32
N THR A 67 9.72 -10.90 10.25
CA THR A 67 10.54 -10.18 9.28
C THR A 67 9.66 -9.40 8.29
N TRP A 68 10.20 -8.34 7.70
CA TRP A 68 9.50 -7.61 6.63
C TRP A 68 9.15 -8.53 5.45
N ASP A 69 10.04 -9.46 5.11
CA ASP A 69 9.83 -10.41 4.02
C ASP A 69 8.63 -11.35 4.29
N GLU A 70 8.39 -11.73 5.56
CA GLU A 70 7.21 -12.51 5.96
C GLU A 70 5.93 -11.69 5.94
N ILE A 71 5.96 -10.45 6.46
CA ILE A 71 4.82 -9.52 6.38
C ILE A 71 4.43 -9.35 4.93
N ARG A 72 5.39 -9.00 4.07
CA ARG A 72 5.17 -8.78 2.65
C ARG A 72 4.63 -10.01 1.93
N LYS A 73 5.02 -11.22 2.34
CA LYS A 73 4.49 -12.46 1.79
C LYS A 73 3.05 -12.70 2.21
N LYS A 74 2.72 -12.49 3.48
CA LYS A 74 1.35 -12.66 4.02
C LYS A 74 0.39 -11.60 3.45
N THR A 75 0.84 -10.36 3.30
CA THR A 75 0.03 -9.23 2.79
C THR A 75 0.22 -8.99 1.28
N ASN A 76 0.78 -9.95 0.54
CA ASN A 76 1.14 -9.75 -0.87
C ASN A 76 -0.06 -9.35 -1.74
N GLU A 77 -1.25 -9.90 -1.49
CA GLU A 77 -2.45 -9.57 -2.26
C GLU A 77 -2.83 -8.08 -2.14
N VAL A 78 -2.93 -7.57 -0.91
CA VAL A 78 -3.22 -6.15 -0.67
C VAL A 78 -2.09 -5.25 -1.16
N PHE A 79 -0.83 -5.70 -1.07
CA PHE A 79 0.29 -4.96 -1.62
C PHE A 79 0.21 -4.83 -3.15
N LEU A 80 -0.14 -5.91 -3.86
CA LEU A 80 -0.34 -5.87 -5.31
C LEU A 80 -1.52 -4.96 -5.69
N LYS A 81 -2.58 -4.91 -4.88
CA LYS A 81 -3.68 -3.96 -5.07
C LYS A 81 -3.24 -2.51 -4.86
N LEU A 82 -2.40 -2.22 -3.87
CA LEU A 82 -1.80 -0.90 -3.66
C LEU A 82 -1.01 -0.43 -4.90
N MET A 83 -0.18 -1.30 -5.49
CA MET A 83 0.56 -0.99 -6.72
C MET A 83 -0.36 -0.67 -7.90
N LYS A 84 -1.55 -1.28 -7.93
CA LYS A 84 -2.51 -1.16 -9.03
C LYS A 84 -3.50 -0.01 -8.88
N MET A 85 -3.49 0.72 -7.77
CA MET A 85 -4.47 1.80 -7.54
C MET A 85 -4.47 2.87 -8.64
N LYS A 86 -3.33 3.11 -9.30
CA LYS A 86 -3.26 4.06 -10.43
C LYS A 86 -4.14 3.68 -11.61
N PHE A 87 -4.42 2.38 -11.79
CA PHE A 87 -5.27 1.87 -12.87
C PHE A 87 -6.77 1.97 -12.57
N ILE A 88 -7.16 2.29 -11.32
CA ILE A 88 -8.56 2.49 -10.94
C ILE A 88 -9.10 3.70 -11.70
N TYR A 89 -10.14 3.49 -12.48
CA TYR A 89 -10.79 4.53 -13.27
C TYR A 89 -12.29 4.28 -13.32
N HIS A 90 -13.03 5.23 -12.76
CA HIS A 90 -14.48 5.31 -12.83
C HIS A 90 -14.86 6.72 -13.26
N GLU A 91 -16.00 6.86 -13.93
CA GLU A 91 -16.54 8.17 -14.30
C GLU A 91 -17.03 8.94 -13.07
N ASN A 92 -17.48 8.21 -12.04
CA ASN A 92 -18.05 8.75 -10.81
C ASN A 92 -17.05 8.67 -9.65
N ASP A 93 -16.86 9.78 -8.94
CA ASP A 93 -15.99 9.82 -7.75
C ASP A 93 -16.44 8.83 -6.66
N SER A 94 -17.75 8.61 -6.50
CA SER A 94 -18.30 7.66 -5.50
C SER A 94 -17.77 6.24 -5.67
N GLU A 95 -17.67 5.76 -6.91
CA GLU A 95 -17.19 4.40 -7.20
C GLU A 95 -15.69 4.27 -6.89
N ILE A 96 -14.91 5.34 -7.14
CA ILE A 96 -13.50 5.42 -6.75
C ILE A 96 -13.37 5.40 -5.22
N GLU A 97 -14.22 6.15 -4.51
CA GLU A 97 -14.21 6.18 -3.05
C GLU A 97 -14.54 4.80 -2.47
N ASP A 98 -15.56 4.12 -3.01
CA ASP A 98 -15.99 2.80 -2.57
C ASP A 98 -14.89 1.76 -2.77
N GLU A 99 -14.27 1.70 -3.95
CA GLU A 99 -13.20 0.73 -4.23
C GLU A 99 -11.95 0.98 -3.37
N LEU A 100 -11.51 2.23 -3.23
CA LEU A 100 -10.35 2.56 -2.41
C LEU A 100 -10.63 2.41 -0.91
N THR A 101 -11.86 2.61 -0.47
CA THR A 101 -12.28 2.33 0.92
C THR A 101 -12.38 0.83 1.18
N SER A 102 -12.85 0.06 0.21
CA SER A 102 -12.82 -1.41 0.28
C SER A 102 -11.38 -1.91 0.45
N LEU A 103 -10.44 -1.42 -0.38
CA LEU A 103 -9.02 -1.77 -0.25
C LEU A 103 -8.45 -1.41 1.13
N LYS A 104 -8.84 -0.26 1.70
CA LYS A 104 -8.43 0.09 3.07
C LYS A 104 -8.91 -0.96 4.09
N ASN A 105 -10.15 -1.41 4.00
CA ASN A 105 -10.70 -2.41 4.90
C ASN A 105 -10.04 -3.79 4.71
N GLU A 106 -9.69 -4.14 3.47
CA GLU A 106 -8.92 -5.35 3.18
C GLU A 106 -7.51 -5.27 3.78
N ILE A 107 -6.85 -4.10 3.74
CA ILE A 107 -5.57 -3.88 4.41
C ILE A 107 -5.73 -4.09 5.92
N ASP A 108 -6.72 -3.46 6.55
CA ASP A 108 -6.99 -3.65 7.99
C ASP A 108 -7.21 -5.14 8.32
N SER A 109 -7.98 -5.86 7.50
CA SER A 109 -8.26 -7.30 7.69
C SER A 109 -7.00 -8.17 7.54
N ALA A 110 -6.18 -7.92 6.52
CA ALA A 110 -4.96 -8.67 6.26
C ALA A 110 -3.91 -8.52 7.38
N PHE A 111 -3.86 -7.36 8.05
CA PHE A 111 -2.97 -7.15 9.18
C PHE A 111 -3.54 -7.73 10.49
N ASN A 112 -4.87 -7.71 10.69
CA ASN A 112 -5.47 -8.41 11.84
C ASN A 112 -5.22 -9.93 11.79
N GLU A 113 -5.36 -10.54 10.61
CA GLU A 113 -5.02 -11.97 10.42
C GLU A 113 -3.53 -12.28 10.65
N LEU A 114 -2.68 -11.27 10.56
CA LEU A 114 -1.24 -11.41 10.81
C LEU A 114 -0.92 -11.42 12.31
N ASP A 115 -1.67 -10.65 13.11
CA ASP A 115 -1.55 -10.57 14.57
C ASP A 115 -2.15 -11.79 15.31
N ASP A 116 -3.10 -12.50 14.70
CA ASP A 116 -3.74 -13.71 15.27
C ASP A 116 -2.84 -14.97 15.23
N ILE A 117 -1.56 -14.85 14.85
CA ILE A 117 -0.57 -15.94 14.75
C ILE A 117 0.60 -15.70 15.70
#